data_AF-A0A967WBG4-F1
#
_entry.id   AF-A0A967WBG4-F1
#
_cell.length_a   1.000
_cell.length_b   1.000
_cell.length_c   1.000
_cell.angle_alpha   90.00
_cell.angle_beta   90.00
_cell.angle_gamma   90.00
#
_symmetry.space_group_name_H-M   'P 1'
#
loop_
_entity.id
_entity.type
_entity.pdbx_description
1 polymer ?
#
loop_
_entity_poly.entity_id
_entity_poly.type
_entity_poly.pdbx_seq_one_letter_code
_entity_poly.pdbx_strand_id
1 'polypeptide(L)'
;MLESHRAPEVTVAWQGGEPTLMGLDFYRHSIEYVEQYKRPDQTISYSMQTNGTRLDDEWAAFFKKHNFLIGLSVDGPREIHDTFRHDKGRKGTFDRVMRG
;
A
#
# COMPACT_ATOMS: atom_id res chain seq x y z
N MET A 1 18.43 -3.76 -8.53
CA MET A 1 17.23 -2.94 -8.87
C MET A 1 17.25 -1.59 -8.17
N LEU A 2 17.53 -1.53 -6.86
CA LEU A 2 17.76 -0.25 -6.17
C LEU A 2 19.14 0.35 -6.48
N GLU A 3 20.18 -0.49 -6.54
CA GLU A 3 21.57 -0.09 -6.84
C GLU A 3 21.77 0.57 -8.21
N SER A 4 20.88 0.31 -9.17
CA SER A 4 20.93 0.94 -10.50
C SER A 4 20.37 2.37 -10.51
N HIS A 5 19.65 2.78 -9.46
CA HIS A 5 19.08 4.11 -9.35
C HIS A 5 20.12 5.06 -8.77
N ARG A 6 20.59 6.01 -9.58
CA ARG A 6 21.58 7.02 -9.17
C ARG A 6 20.98 8.23 -8.47
N ALA A 7 19.66 8.39 -8.51
CA ALA A 7 18.97 9.51 -7.88
C ALA A 7 19.13 9.50 -6.34
N PRO A 8 19.27 10.68 -5.70
CA PRO A 8 19.32 10.80 -4.25
C PRO A 8 17.95 10.51 -3.61
N GLU A 9 16.86 10.69 -4.34
CA GLU A 9 15.52 10.32 -3.91
C GLU A 9 14.97 9.19 -4.77
N VAL A 10 14.47 8.13 -4.13
CA VAL A 10 13.84 7.00 -4.81
C VAL A 10 12.52 6.69 -4.14
N THR A 11 11.45 6.59 -4.93
CA THR A 11 10.15 6.14 -4.45
C THR A 11 9.94 4.68 -4.81
N VAL A 12 9.67 3.84 -3.81
CA VAL A 12 9.19 2.47 -4.02
C VAL A 12 7.66 2.51 -3.91
N ALA A 13 7.00 2.33 -5.04
CA ALA A 13 5.54 2.35 -5.15
C ALA A 13 4.99 0.94 -5.38
N TRP A 14 4.11 0.48 -4.50
CA TRP A 14 3.39 -0.78 -4.67
C TRP A 14 2.00 -0.52 -5.24
N GLN A 15 1.74 -1.12 -6.39
CA GLN A 15 0.46 -1.11 -7.09
C GLN A 15 0.18 -2.49 -7.70
N GLY A 16 -0.94 -2.60 -8.42
CA GLY A 16 -1.34 -3.79 -9.16
C GLY A 16 -2.09 -4.81 -8.29
N GLY A 17 -3.00 -5.56 -8.93
CA GLY A 17 -3.92 -6.44 -8.21
C GLY A 17 -4.51 -5.75 -6.98
N GLU A 18 -4.41 -6.42 -5.83
CA GLU A 18 -4.51 -5.79 -4.52
C GLU A 18 -3.21 -6.09 -3.74
N PRO A 19 -2.34 -5.09 -3.46
CA PRO A 19 -1.03 -5.32 -2.87
C PRO A 19 -1.09 -6.00 -1.49
N THR A 20 -2.09 -5.65 -0.66
CA THR A 20 -2.24 -6.24 0.68
C THR A 20 -2.47 -7.77 0.67
N LEU A 21 -2.74 -8.38 -0.49
CA LEU A 21 -2.79 -9.84 -0.66
C LEU A 21 -1.45 -10.54 -0.44
N MET A 22 -0.32 -9.82 -0.59
CA MET A 22 1.01 -10.38 -0.34
C MET A 22 1.28 -10.60 1.16
N GLY A 23 0.44 -10.03 2.03
CA GLY A 23 0.59 -10.11 3.49
C GLY A 23 1.68 -9.16 4.02
N LEU A 24 1.57 -8.80 5.30
CA LEU A 24 2.42 -7.78 5.92
C LEU A 24 3.90 -8.20 5.98
N ASP A 25 4.17 -9.49 6.17
CA ASP A 25 5.55 -10.02 6.21
C ASP A 25 6.31 -9.79 4.92
N PHE A 26 5.66 -9.88 3.76
CA PHE A 26 6.29 -9.55 2.49
C PHE A 26 6.87 -8.12 2.49
N TYR A 27 6.15 -7.16 3.07
CA TYR A 27 6.56 -5.76 3.13
C TYR A 27 7.63 -5.52 4.19
N ARG A 28 7.58 -6.22 5.32
CA ARG A 28 8.65 -6.20 6.32
C ARG A 28 9.99 -6.60 5.69
N HIS A 29 10.01 -7.75 5.00
CA HIS A 29 11.21 -8.22 4.28
C HIS A 29 11.61 -7.27 3.15
N SER A 30 10.64 -6.70 2.41
CA SER A 30 10.93 -5.74 1.34
C SER A 30 11.66 -4.49 1.86
N ILE A 31 11.26 -3.97 3.03
CA ILE A 31 11.93 -2.82 3.65
C ILE A 31 13.33 -3.21 4.12
N GLU A 32 13.51 -4.38 4.72
CA GLU A 32 14.84 -4.87 5.12
C GLU A 32 15.79 -4.90 3.93
N TYR A 33 15.35 -5.40 2.78
CA TYR A 33 16.16 -5.38 1.56
C TYR A 33 16.43 -3.97 1.05
N VAL A 34 15.43 -3.09 1.04
CA VAL A 34 15.64 -1.70 0.63
C VAL A 34 16.67 -1.00 1.51
N GLU A 35 16.60 -1.20 2.83
CA GLU A 35 17.55 -0.65 3.79
C GLU A 35 18.95 -1.23 3.63
N GLN A 36 19.06 -2.52 3.31
CA GLN A 36 20.35 -3.18 3.04
C GLN A 36 21.03 -2.64 1.78
N TYR A 37 20.26 -2.31 0.74
CA TYR A 37 20.80 -1.93 -0.57
C TYR A 37 20.76 -0.43 -0.89
N LYS A 38 20.14 0.40 -0.04
CA LYS A 38 20.15 1.85 -0.24
C LYS A 38 21.57 2.40 -0.04
N ARG A 39 21.95 3.37 -0.87
CA ARG A 39 23.22 4.07 -0.68
C ARG A 39 23.12 5.07 0.49
N PRO A 40 24.24 5.43 1.15
CA PRO A 40 24.21 6.30 2.33
C PRO A 40 23.56 7.68 2.11
N ASP A 41 23.63 8.19 0.88
CA ASP A 41 23.07 9.48 0.46
C ASP A 41 21.67 9.37 -0.17
N GLN A 42 21.06 8.17 -0.16
CA GLN A 42 19.73 7.95 -0.71
C GLN A 42 18.63 8.06 0.34
N THR A 43 17.63 8.86 0.01
CA THR A 43 16.35 8.93 0.72
C THR A 43 15.33 8.07 0.00
N ILE A 44 14.68 7.17 0.74
CA ILE A 44 13.63 6.31 0.21
C ILE A 44 12.26 6.79 0.69
N SER A 45 11.33 6.96 -0.25
CA SER A 45 9.92 7.14 0.04
C SER A 45 9.12 5.89 -0.35
N TYR A 46 8.07 5.60 0.40
CA TYR A 46 7.23 4.45 0.19
C TYR A 46 5.81 4.87 -0.14
N SER A 47 5.18 4.26 -1.14
CA SER A 47 3.77 4.48 -1.42
C SER A 47 3.04 3.20 -1.79
N MET A 48 1.75 3.11 -1.43
CA MET A 48 0.92 1.96 -1.76
C MET A 48 -0.46 2.42 -2.21
N GLN A 49 -0.97 1.86 -3.31
CA GLN A 49 -2.36 2.00 -3.73
C GLN A 49 -3.14 0.74 -3.36
N THR A 50 -4.17 0.86 -2.51
CA THR A 50 -4.96 -0.29 -2.03
C THR A 50 -6.46 -0.02 -2.18
N ASN A 51 -7.25 -1.09 -2.29
CA ASN A 51 -8.70 -1.04 -2.13
C ASN A 51 -9.14 -0.91 -0.68
N GLY A 52 -8.24 -1.04 0.30
CA GLY A 52 -8.53 -0.79 1.71
C GLY A 52 -9.26 -1.91 2.45
N THR A 53 -9.80 -2.92 1.75
CA THR A 53 -10.71 -3.90 2.36
C THR A 53 -10.07 -4.88 3.35
N ARG A 54 -8.75 -4.90 3.43
CA ARG A 54 -7.93 -5.80 4.26
C ARG A 54 -7.05 -5.05 5.27
N LEU A 55 -7.26 -3.74 5.43
CA LEU A 55 -6.47 -2.99 6.40
C LEU A 55 -6.94 -3.35 7.81
N ASP A 56 -6.00 -3.29 8.73
CA ASP A 56 -6.22 -3.47 10.16
C ASP A 56 -5.19 -2.60 10.91
N ASP A 57 -5.20 -2.70 12.24
CA ASP A 57 -4.29 -1.93 13.10
C ASP A 57 -2.82 -2.27 12.86
N GLU A 58 -2.49 -3.50 12.45
CA GLU A 58 -1.11 -3.87 12.15
C GLU A 58 -0.61 -3.19 10.88
N TRP A 59 -1.44 -3.15 9.84
CA TRP A 59 -1.16 -2.38 8.63
C TRP A 59 -1.00 -0.89 8.93
N ALA A 60 -1.91 -0.31 9.71
CA ALA A 60 -1.85 1.10 10.08
C ALA A 60 -0.56 1.43 10.85
N ALA A 61 -0.19 0.58 11.82
CA ALA A 61 1.04 0.72 12.58
C ALA A 61 2.29 0.61 11.68
N PHE A 62 2.30 -0.35 10.75
CA PHE A 62 3.39 -0.54 9.79
C PHE A 62 3.55 0.66 8.85
N PHE A 63 2.45 1.14 8.25
CA PHE A 63 2.47 2.31 7.37
C PHE A 63 2.97 3.55 8.09
N LYS A 64 2.52 3.78 9.32
CA LYS A 64 2.97 4.90 10.14
C LYS A 64 4.45 4.79 10.48
N LYS A 65 4.92 3.60 10.89
CA LYS A 65 6.33 3.35 11.25
C LYS A 65 7.28 3.69 10.11
N HIS A 66 6.87 3.37 8.88
CA HIS A 66 7.71 3.52 7.69
C HIS A 66 7.31 4.73 6.82
N ASN A 67 6.45 5.61 7.32
CA ASN A 67 5.99 6.83 6.64
C ASN A 67 5.48 6.58 5.20
N PHE A 68 4.60 5.60 5.03
CA PHE A 68 4.00 5.30 3.73
C PHE A 68 2.98 6.37 3.33
N LEU A 69 3.05 6.80 2.08
CA LEU A 69 1.93 7.48 1.42
C LEU A 69 0.91 6.45 0.91
N ILE A 70 -0.27 6.41 1.51
CA ILE A 70 -1.33 5.46 1.15
C ILE A 70 -2.38 6.11 0.25
N GLY A 71 -2.55 5.56 -0.95
CA GLY A 71 -3.68 5.83 -1.83
C GLY A 71 -4.81 4.84 -1.55
N LEU A 72 -5.91 5.34 -0.98
CA LEU A 72 -7.11 4.56 -0.71
C LEU A 72 -8.13 4.72 -1.84
N SER A 73 -8.63 3.61 -2.37
CA SER A 73 -9.51 3.64 -3.52
C SER A 73 -10.99 3.73 -3.10
N VAL A 74 -11.56 4.94 -3.18
CA VAL A 74 -12.97 5.22 -2.86
C VAL A 74 -13.60 6.06 -3.97
N ASP A 75 -14.63 5.54 -4.62
CA ASP A 75 -15.25 6.21 -5.80
C ASP A 75 -16.28 7.30 -5.44
N GLY A 76 -16.56 7.51 -4.15
CA GLY A 76 -17.54 8.50 -3.68
C GLY A 76 -18.48 7.93 -2.62
N PRO A 77 -19.72 8.46 -2.51
CA PRO A 77 -20.77 7.91 -1.65
C PRO A 77 -20.99 6.42 -1.89
N ARG A 78 -21.54 5.74 -0.89
CA ARG A 78 -21.78 4.30 -0.88
C ARG A 78 -22.43 3.80 -2.16
N GLU A 79 -23.49 4.47 -2.62
CA GLU A 79 -24.27 4.04 -3.78
C GLU A 79 -23.41 4.01 -5.04
N ILE A 80 -22.53 4.99 -5.21
CA ILE A 80 -21.60 5.08 -6.34
C ILE A 80 -20.48 4.05 -6.18
N HIS A 81 -19.87 3.97 -4.98
CA HIS A 81 -18.79 3.03 -4.69
C HIS A 81 -19.23 1.58 -4.91
N ASP A 82 -20.33 1.15 -4.31
CA ASP A 82 -20.78 -0.25 -4.35
C ASP A 82 -21.34 -0.64 -5.72
N THR A 83 -21.68 0.33 -6.58
CA THR A 83 -22.05 0.07 -7.98
C THR A 83 -20.85 -0.49 -8.78
N PHE A 84 -19.65 0.07 -8.58
CA PHE A 84 -18.47 -0.28 -9.38
C PHE A 84 -17.48 -1.17 -8.63
N ARG A 85 -17.41 -1.07 -7.30
CA ARG A 85 -16.49 -1.81 -6.44
C ARG A 85 -17.23 -2.86 -5.64
N HIS A 86 -17.18 -4.08 -6.14
CA HIS A 86 -17.71 -5.25 -5.48
C HIS A 86 -16.65 -6.33 -5.36
N ASP A 87 -16.77 -7.16 -4.33
CA ASP A 87 -15.93 -8.35 -4.19
C ASP A 87 -16.31 -9.45 -5.21
N LYS A 88 -15.59 -10.57 -5.17
CA LYS A 88 -15.86 -11.73 -6.04
C LYS A 88 -17.27 -12.31 -5.87
N GLY A 89 -17.95 -12.01 -4.75
CA GLY A 89 -19.33 -12.39 -4.46
C GLY A 89 -20.36 -11.33 -4.86
N ARG A 90 -19.95 -10.28 -5.59
CA ARG A 90 -20.77 -9.13 -6.01
C ARG A 90 -21.34 -8.32 -4.85
N LYS A 91 -20.69 -8.36 -3.68
CA LYS A 91 -21.06 -7.51 -2.54
C LYS A 91 -20.25 -6.24 -2.55
N GLY A 92 -20.91 -5.12 -2.26
CA GLY A 92 -20.26 -3.82 -2.08
C GLY A 92 -19.10 -3.85 -1.09
N THR A 93 -18.14 -2.96 -1.29
CA THR A 93 -16.94 -2.86 -0.45
C THR A 93 -16.92 -1.63 0.44
N PHE A 94 -17.84 -0.67 0.27
CA PHE A 94 -17.78 0.63 0.93
C PHE A 94 -17.58 0.54 2.45
N ASP A 95 -18.38 -0.26 3.16
CA ASP A 95 -18.25 -0.43 4.62
C ASP A 95 -16.89 -0.96 5.05
N ARG A 96 -16.33 -1.90 4.27
CA ARG A 96 -15.01 -2.46 4.57
C ARG A 96 -13.92 -1.41 4.39
N VAL A 97 -14.01 -0.60 3.34
CA VAL A 97 -13.04 0.46 3.07
C VAL A 97 -13.13 1.59 4.09
N MET A 98 -14.36 1.96 4.51
CA MET A 98 -14.57 3.04 5.48
C MET A 98 -14.18 2.67 6.91
N ARG A 99 -14.25 1.38 7.27
CA ARG A 99 -13.82 0.89 8.58
C ARG A 99 -12.29 1.00 8.75
N GLY A 100 -11.53 0.74 7.69
CA GLY A 100 -10.17 0.20 7.80
C GLY A 100 -10.25 -1.32 7.83
#